data_AF-A0A1G1LV02-F1
#
_entry.id   AF-A0A1G1LV02-F1
#
_cell.length_a   1.000
_cell.length_b   1.000
_cell.length_c   1.000
_cell.angle_alpha   90.00
_cell.angle_beta   90.00
_cell.angle_gamma   90.00
#
_symmetry.space_group_name_H-M   'P 1'
#
loop_
_entity.id
_entity.type
_entity.pdbx_description
1 polymer ?
#
loop_
_entity_poly.entity_id
_entity_poly.type
_entity_poly.pdbx_seq_one_letter_code
_entity_poly.pdbx_strand_id
1 'polypeptide(L)' 'MKIEDIRELLKDKRVIEEINKHLWIESQKAGYSIGIERATDEWIRLYAEGWMRYHMPQRYQDKRKGR' A
#
# COMPACT_ATOMS: atom_id res chain seq x y z
N MET A 1 -10.51 2.83 2.76
CA MET A 1 -10.41 1.38 2.50
C MET A 1 -10.87 0.65 3.76
N LYS A 2 -11.50 -0.53 3.69
CA LYS A 2 -11.83 -1.26 4.92
C LYS A 2 -10.56 -1.87 5.52
N ILE A 3 -10.51 -2.04 6.84
CA ILE A 3 -9.32 -2.59 7.54
C ILE A 3 -9.01 -4.00 7.04
N GLU A 4 -10.04 -4.79 6.73
CA GLU A 4 -9.90 -6.15 6.23
C GLU A 4 -9.21 -6.18 4.85
N ASP A 5 -9.50 -5.21 3.99
CA ASP A 5 -8.82 -5.11 2.69
C ASP A 5 -7.34 -4.81 2.87
N ILE A 6 -6.97 -3.97 3.83
CA ILE A 6 -5.56 -3.66 4.15
C ILE A 6 -4.86 -4.93 4.63
N ARG A 7 -5.48 -5.69 5.54
CA ARG A 7 -4.90 -6.94 6.06
C ARG A 7 -4.68 -7.97 4.94
N GLU A 8 -5.61 -8.08 4.00
CA GLU A 8 -5.42 -8.95 2.82
C GLU A 8 -4.33 -8.41 1.90
N LEU A 9 -4.24 -7.09 1.70
CA LEU A 9 -3.22 -6.46 0.88
C LEU A 9 -1.81 -6.75 1.40
N LEU A 10 -1.61 -6.62 2.71
CA LEU A 10 -0.33 -6.85 3.37
C LEU A 10 0.11 -8.33 3.38
N LYS A 11 -0.75 -9.27 2.97
CA LYS A 11 -0.34 -10.67 2.75
C LYS A 11 0.36 -10.88 1.40
N ASP A 12 0.15 -10.00 0.42
CA ASP A 12 0.84 -10.12 -0.87
C ASP A 12 2.28 -9.64 -0.73
N LYS A 13 3.24 -10.51 -1.05
CA LYS A 13 4.67 -10.19 -0.99
C LYS A 13 5.04 -8.99 -1.86
N ARG A 14 4.35 -8.78 -2.98
CA ARG A 14 4.57 -7.64 -3.89
C ARG A 14 4.23 -6.31 -3.21
N VAL A 15 3.23 -6.31 -2.32
CA VAL A 15 2.85 -5.12 -1.55
C VAL A 15 3.92 -4.81 -0.50
N ILE A 16 4.42 -5.85 0.17
CA ILE A 16 5.54 -5.71 1.12
C ILE A 16 6.80 -5.16 0.43
N GLU A 17 7.10 -5.61 -0.80
CA GLU A 17 8.21 -5.07 -1.60
C GLU A 17 8.02 -3.59 -1.92
N GLU A 18 6.81 -3.16 -2.29
CA GLU A 18 6.51 -1.75 -2.56
C GLU A 18 6.63 -0.88 -1.30
N ILE A 19 6.16 -1.38 -0.15
CA ILE A 19 6.33 -0.71 1.15
C ILE A 19 7.82 -0.59 1.51
N ASN A 20 8.62 -1.64 1.30
CA ASN A 20 10.06 -1.60 1.56
C ASN A 20 10.80 -0.62 0.64
N LYS A 21 10.42 -0.54 -0.64
CA LYS A 21 10.96 0.46 -1.57
C LYS A 21 10.60 1.87 -1.10
N HIS A 22 9.35 2.09 -0.70
CA HIS A 22 8.90 3.38 -0.18
C HIS A 22 9.65 3.77 1.09
N LEU A 23 9.77 2.85 2.05
CA LEU A 23 10.58 3.02 3.26
C LEU A 23 12.01 3.46 2.92
N TRP A 24 12.66 2.78 1.98
CA TRP A 24 14.02 3.10 1.57
C TRP A 24 14.10 4.51 0.97
N ILE A 25 13.25 4.83 -0.02
CA ILE A 25 13.23 6.14 -0.68
C ILE A 25 12.99 7.27 0.32
N GLU A 26 12.00 7.14 1.20
CA GLU A 26 11.68 8.17 2.17
C GLU A 26 12.75 8.30 3.25
N SER A 27 13.39 7.19 3.66
CA SER A 27 14.54 7.26 4.58
C SER A 27 15.74 7.97 3.94
N GLN A 28 15.97 7.75 2.63
CA GLN A 28 17.02 8.49 1.90
C GLN A 28 16.71 9.99 1.84
N LYS A 29 15.46 10.37 1.58
CA LYS A 29 15.04 11.79 1.54
C LYS A 29 15.11 12.46 2.91
N ALA A 30 14.71 11.76 3.96
CA ALA A 30 14.70 12.28 5.33
C ALA A 30 16.11 12.37 5.94
N GLY A 31 17.07 11.60 5.45
CA GLY A 31 18.41 11.49 6.03
C GLY A 31 18.45 10.63 7.30
N TYR A 32 17.36 9.95 7.63
CA TYR A 32 17.25 9.01 8.75
C TYR A 32 16.18 7.94 8.46
N SER A 33 16.19 6.84 9.20
CA SER A 33 15.17 5.80 9.05
C SER A 33 13.81 6.30 9.56
N ILE A 34 12.81 6.38 8.67
CA ILE A 34 11.46 6.82 9.05
C ILE A 34 10.66 5.74 9.79
N GLY A 35 11.13 4.49 9.78
CA GLY A 35 10.46 3.34 10.39
C GLY A 35 9.40 2.69 9.50
N ILE A 36 9.22 1.37 9.66
CA ILE A 36 8.32 0.56 8.83
C ILE A 36 6.85 0.92 9.03
N GLU A 37 6.44 1.27 10.24
CA GLU A 37 5.05 1.61 10.56
C GLU A 37 4.61 2.87 9.81
N ARG A 38 5.44 3.92 9.85
CA ARG A 38 5.19 5.16 9.12
C ARG A 38 5.18 4.95 7.61
N ALA A 39 6.18 4.24 7.08
CA ALA A 39 6.24 3.94 5.65
C ALA A 39 5.01 3.12 5.20
N THR A 40 4.54 2.19 6.02
CA THR A 40 3.35 1.37 5.73
C THR A 40 2.09 2.24 5.72
N ASP A 41 1.88 3.10 6.72
CA ASP A 41 0.73 4.00 6.77
C ASP A 41 0.68 4.96 5.57
N GLU A 42 1.81 5.64 5.29
CA GLU A 42 1.92 6.56 4.16
C GLU A 42 1.69 5.82 2.82
N TRP A 43 2.27 4.62 2.66
CA TRP A 43 2.09 3.86 1.43
C TRP A 43 0.64 3.40 1.23
N ILE A 44 -0.03 2.94 2.30
CA ILE A 44 -1.45 2.55 2.24
C ILE A 44 -2.31 3.74 1.84
N ARG A 45 -2.02 4.93 2.38
CA ARG A 45 -2.78 6.14 2.11
C ARG A 45 -2.61 6.65 0.68
N LEU A 46 -1.39 6.56 0.14
CA LEU A 46 -1.03 7.20 -1.14
C LEU A 46 -1.07 6.25 -2.34
N TYR A 47 -0.70 4.99 -2.15
CA TYR A 47 -0.42 4.07 -3.26
C TYR A 47 -1.32 2.84 -3.30
N ALA A 48 -1.88 2.38 -2.18
CA ALA A 48 -2.65 1.14 -2.15
C ALA A 48 -3.86 1.14 -3.11
N GLU A 49 -4.56 2.26 -3.26
CA GLU A 49 -5.70 2.33 -4.19
C GLU A 49 -5.25 2.13 -5.65
N GLY A 50 -4.18 2.82 -6.06
CA GLY A 50 -3.62 2.68 -7.40
C GLY A 50 -3.09 1.27 -7.66
N TRP A 51 -2.41 0.70 -6.67
CA TRP A 51 -1.90 -0.66 -6.73
C TRP A 51 -3.03 -1.68 -6.89
N MET A 52 -4.10 -1.59 -6.09
CA MET A 52 -5.29 -2.44 -6.22
C MET A 52 -5.96 -2.28 -7.58
N ARG A 53 -6.06 -1.06 -8.10
CA ARG A 53 -6.67 -0.82 -9.41
C ARG A 53 -5.90 -1.50 -10.54
N TYR A 54 -4.57 -1.52 -10.47
CA TYR A 54 -3.73 -2.11 -11.50
C TYR A 54 -3.61 -3.63 -11.37
N HIS A 55 -3.36 -4.13 -10.16
CA HIS A 55 -3.11 -5.56 -9.91
C HIS A 55 -4.36 -6.37 -9.59
N MET A 56 -5.44 -5.72 -9.15
CA MET A 56 -6.72 -6.36 -8.78
C MET A 56 -7.92 -5.65 -9.44
N PRO A 57 -7.94 -5.50 -10.78
CA PRO A 57 -8.93 -4.68 -11.47
C PRO A 57 -10.37 -5.15 -11.25
N GLN A 58 -10.63 -6.46 -11.21
CA GLN A 58 -11.97 -7.01 -10.96
C GLN A 58 -12.45 -6.65 -9.55
N ARG A 59 -11.65 -6.94 -8.52
CA ARG A 59 -11.97 -6.62 -7.11
C ARG A 59 -12.13 -5.11 -6.89
N TYR A 60 -11.36 -4.29 -7.59
CA TYR A 60 -11.50 -2.84 -7.56
C TYR A 60 -12.82 -2.37 -8.20
N GLN A 61 -13.19 -2.94 -9.35
CA GLN A 61 -14.44 -2.62 -10.05
C GLN A 61 -15.66 -3.02 -9.22
N ASP A 62 -15.68 -4.22 -8.63
CA ASP A 62 -16.78 -4.70 -7.80
C ASP A 62 -17.00 -3.80 -6.58
N LYS A 63 -15.90 -3.39 -5.94
CA LYS A 63 -15.92 -2.44 -4.81
C LYS A 63 -16.47 -1.06 -5.19
N ARG A 64 -16.28 -0.63 -6.44
CA ARG A 64 -16.82 0.64 -6.94
C ARG A 64 -18.28 0.55 -7.37
N LYS A 65 -18.72 -0.57 -7.92
CA LYS A 65 -20.11 -0.77 -8.35
C LYS A 65 -21.09 -0.92 -7.18
N GLY A 66 -20.63 -1.44 -6.04
CA GLY A 66 -21.45 -1.60 -4.83
C GLY A 66 -21.43 -0.41 -3.87
N ARG A 67 -21.06 0.79 -4.33
CA ARG A 67 -20.86 1.99 -3.49
C ARG A 67 -21.76 3.14 -3.92
#